data_AF-A0A7I4Z0R8-F1
#
_entry.id   AF-A0A7I4Z0R8-F1
#
_cell.length_a   1.000
_cell.length_b   1.000
_cell.length_c   1.000
_cell.angle_alpha   90.00
_cell.angle_beta   90.00
_cell.angle_gamma   90.00
#
_symmetry.space_group_name_H-M   'P 1'
#
loop_
_entity.id
_entity.type
_entity.pdbx_description
1 polymer ?
#
loop_
_entity_poly.entity_id
_entity_poly.type
_entity_poly.pdbx_seq_one_letter_code
_entity_poly.pdbx_strand_id
1 'polypeptide(L)'
;MERLLFAFVVMGVIAVGQALPPPPERGGGDETVNVTIFTTQPYDKRTVAEETEIRKYASKLGKLEELKVQNYFGHLDYSFSLSHAWR
;
A
#
# COMPACT_ATOMS: atom_id res chain seq x y z
N MET A 1 -24.13 -7.41 3.53
CA MET A 1 -23.02 -6.93 4.38
C MET A 1 -22.00 -8.04 4.38
N GLU A 2 -20.81 -7.83 3.81
CA GLU A 2 -19.64 -8.69 3.99
C GLU A 2 -18.46 -8.02 3.28
N ARG A 3 -17.60 -7.34 4.05
CA ARG A 3 -16.32 -6.80 3.61
C ARG A 3 -15.24 -7.61 4.31
N LEU A 4 -14.85 -8.72 3.70
CA LEU A 4 -13.71 -9.54 4.10
C LEU A 4 -12.60 -9.29 3.07
N LEU A 5 -11.69 -8.38 3.39
CA LEU A 5 -10.41 -8.25 2.72
C LEU A 5 -9.34 -8.26 3.81
N PHE A 6 -8.81 -9.45 4.08
CA PHE A 6 -7.59 -9.63 4.85
C PHE A 6 -6.41 -9.23 3.95
N ALA A 7 -5.67 -8.19 4.34
CA ALA A 7 -4.37 -7.89 3.77
C ALA A 7 -3.40 -7.63 4.94
N PHE A 8 -2.47 -8.58 5.13
CA PHE A 8 -1.33 -8.42 6.03
C PHE A 8 -0.11 -8.13 5.16
N VAL A 9 0.46 -6.93 5.24
CA VAL A 9 1.89 -6.73 5.00
C VAL A 9 2.39 -5.62 5.92
N VAL A 10 3.14 -6.00 6.95
CA VAL A 10 4.20 -5.16 7.51
C VAL A 10 5.33 -6.11 7.90
N MET A 11 6.55 -5.90 7.41
CA MET A 11 7.75 -6.37 8.12
C MET A 11 7.91 -5.47 9.35
N GLY A 12 7.04 -5.69 10.34
CA GLY A 12 6.79 -4.84 11.50
C GLY A 12 5.34 -5.00 11.95
N VAL A 13 5.01 -6.15 12.56
CA VAL A 13 3.66 -6.53 13.02
C VAL A 13 2.83 -5.33 13.53
N ILE A 14 1.81 -4.91 12.76
CA ILE A 14 0.73 -4.06 13.26
C ILE A 14 -0.54 -4.91 13.22
N ALA A 15 -1.05 -5.23 14.41
CA ALA A 15 -2.26 -6.01 14.60
C ALA A 15 -3.47 -5.26 14.00
N VAL A 16 -4.21 -5.95 13.14
CA VAL A 16 -5.41 -5.45 12.46
C VAL A 16 -6.49 -5.15 13.51
N GLY A 17 -6.77 -3.86 13.69
CA GLY A 17 -7.74 -3.37 14.67
C GLY A 17 -7.74 -1.85 14.85
N GLN A 18 -6.74 -1.14 14.33
CA GLN A 18 -6.65 0.32 14.41
C GLN A 18 -6.70 0.92 13.02
N ALA A 19 -7.45 2.00 12.89
CA ALA A 19 -7.44 2.87 11.71
C ALA A 19 -5.98 3.08 11.27
N LEU A 20 -5.74 3.05 9.95
CA LEU A 20 -4.42 3.34 9.37
C LEU A 20 -3.82 4.54 10.13
N PRO A 21 -2.63 4.39 10.72
CA PRO A 21 -2.06 5.47 11.51
C PRO A 21 -2.07 6.74 10.65
N PRO A 22 -2.53 7.87 11.22
CA PRO A 22 -2.58 9.11 10.47
C PRO A 22 -1.18 9.36 9.90
N PRO A 23 -1.07 9.57 8.58
CA PRO A 23 0.23 9.78 7.97
C PRO A 23 0.86 11.02 8.63
N PRO A 24 2.12 10.92 9.10
CA PRO A 24 2.81 12.07 9.68
C PRO A 24 2.91 13.22 8.67
N GLU A 25 3.10 14.44 9.16
CA GLU A 25 3.25 15.64 8.33
C GLU A 25 4.52 15.54 7.46
N ARG A 26 4.37 14.93 6.28
CA ARG A 26 5.37 14.76 5.21
C ARG A 26 6.66 14.00 5.61
N GLY A 27 6.90 12.89 4.93
CA GLY A 27 8.22 12.25 4.90
C GLY A 27 9.28 13.19 4.32
N GLY A 28 10.43 13.28 5.00
CA GLY A 28 11.60 14.08 4.61
C GLY A 28 12.92 13.39 4.89
N GLY A 29 12.91 12.05 5.04
CA GLY A 29 14.14 11.25 5.16
C GLY A 29 14.83 11.05 3.81
N ASP A 30 15.99 10.38 3.79
CA ASP A 30 16.70 10.00 2.55
C ASP A 30 16.47 8.51 2.19
N GLU A 31 15.62 7.82 2.95
CA GLU A 31 15.42 6.39 2.82
C GLU A 31 14.50 6.06 1.64
N THR A 32 14.84 4.96 0.95
CA THR A 32 13.99 4.37 -0.08
C THR A 32 13.34 3.11 0.48
N VAL A 33 12.02 3.06 0.45
CA VAL A 33 11.22 1.93 0.94
C VAL A 33 10.52 1.26 -0.24
N ASN A 34 10.62 -0.07 -0.32
CA ASN A 34 9.86 -0.88 -1.26
C ASN A 34 8.68 -1.51 -0.53
N VAL A 35 7.48 -1.29 -1.05
CA VAL A 35 6.23 -1.79 -0.48
C VAL A 35 5.58 -2.73 -1.48
N THR A 36 5.18 -3.91 -1.00
CA THR A 36 4.32 -4.84 -1.73
C THR A 36 3.08 -5.12 -0.89
N ILE A 37 1.90 -5.04 -1.49
CA ILE A 37 0.61 -5.31 -0.88
C ILE A 37 0.01 -6.49 -1.60
N PHE A 38 -0.04 -7.64 -0.92
CA PHE A 38 -0.76 -8.81 -1.40
C PHE A 38 -2.20 -8.75 -0.89
N THR A 39 -3.14 -8.99 -1.80
CA THR A 39 -4.55 -9.06 -1.45
C THR A 39 -5.09 -10.44 -1.81
N THR A 40 -6.19 -10.85 -1.19
CA THR A 40 -6.95 -12.03 -1.64
C THR A 40 -7.91 -11.70 -2.78
N GLN A 41 -8.00 -10.43 -3.18
CA GLN A 41 -8.88 -9.97 -4.24
C GLN A 41 -8.41 -10.55 -5.59
N PRO A 42 -9.32 -11.06 -6.44
CA PRO A 42 -8.95 -11.50 -7.78
C PRO A 42 -8.39 -10.33 -8.61
N TYR A 43 -7.38 -10.60 -9.43
CA TYR A 43 -6.76 -9.55 -10.26
C TYR A 43 -7.77 -8.79 -11.13
N ASP A 44 -8.76 -9.49 -11.67
CA ASP A 44 -9.81 -8.92 -12.54
C ASP A 44 -10.79 -8.00 -11.80
N LYS A 45 -10.71 -7.95 -10.46
CA LYS A 45 -11.52 -7.07 -9.62
C LYS A 45 -10.79 -5.79 -9.22
N ARG A 46 -9.60 -5.51 -9.79
CA ARG A 46 -8.90 -4.24 -9.58
C ARG A 46 -9.80 -3.04 -9.88
N THR A 47 -9.69 -1.99 -9.08
CA THR A 47 -10.40 -0.74 -9.33
C THR A 47 -9.45 0.46 -9.35
N VAL A 48 -9.72 1.40 -10.25
CA VAL A 48 -8.97 2.67 -10.31
C VAL A 48 -9.12 3.47 -9.00
N ALA A 49 -10.23 3.30 -8.29
CA ALA A 49 -10.46 3.95 -7.00
C ALA A 49 -9.50 3.46 -5.92
N GLU A 50 -9.28 2.14 -5.82
CA GLU A 50 -8.31 1.56 -4.89
C GLU A 50 -6.88 2.01 -5.22
N GLU A 51 -6.49 1.96 -6.49
CA GLU A 51 -5.18 2.44 -6.95
C GLU A 51 -4.97 3.93 -6.63
N THR A 52 -5.99 4.76 -6.82
CA THR A 52 -5.95 6.19 -6.50
C THR A 52 -5.76 6.43 -5.01
N GLU A 53 -6.47 5.70 -4.16
CA GLU A 53 -6.32 5.82 -2.71
C GLU A 53 -4.94 5.33 -2.24
N ILE A 54 -4.41 4.24 -2.81
CA ILE A 54 -3.03 3.79 -2.54
C ILE A 54 -2.04 4.89 -2.90
N ARG A 55 -2.14 5.47 -4.11
CA ARG A 55 -1.24 6.55 -4.55
C ARG A 55 -1.31 7.76 -3.63
N LYS A 56 -2.52 8.17 -3.23
CA LYS A 56 -2.76 9.32 -2.34
C LYS A 56 -2.20 9.09 -0.96
N TYR A 57 -2.32 7.88 -0.42
CA TYR A 57 -1.72 7.54 0.88
C TYR A 57 -0.19 7.46 0.80
N ALA A 58 0.33 6.74 -0.20
CA ALA A 58 1.76 6.60 -0.47
C ALA A 58 2.46 7.96 -0.62
N SER A 59 1.84 8.89 -1.36
CA SER A 59 2.37 10.25 -1.58
C SER A 59 2.42 11.11 -0.31
N LYS A 60 1.74 10.72 0.78
CA LYS A 60 1.87 11.39 2.08
C LYS A 60 3.07 10.88 2.86
N LEU A 61 3.48 9.63 2.63
CA LEU A 61 4.58 8.97 3.32
C LEU A 61 5.94 9.27 2.68
N GLY A 62 5.96 9.64 1.40
CA GLY A 62 7.16 9.99 0.66
C GLY A 62 6.82 10.29 -0.81
N LYS A 63 7.85 10.43 -1.65
CA LYS A 63 7.70 10.55 -3.10
C LYS A 63 7.48 9.17 -3.71
N LEU A 64 6.25 8.94 -4.17
CA LEU A 64 5.91 7.73 -4.93
C LEU A 64 6.57 7.76 -6.31
N GLU A 65 7.36 6.74 -6.62
CA GLU A 65 7.97 6.60 -7.95
C GLU A 65 6.97 6.01 -8.95
N GLU A 66 6.53 4.77 -8.71
CA GLU A 66 5.57 4.08 -9.58
C GLU A 66 4.74 3.09 -8.75
N LEU A 67 3.43 3.02 -9.00
CA LEU A 67 2.57 1.94 -8.53
C LEU A 67 2.42 0.90 -9.63
N LYS A 68 2.98 -0.28 -9.40
CA LYS A 68 2.84 -1.46 -10.24
C LYS A 68 1.69 -2.31 -9.74
N VAL A 69 0.88 -2.81 -10.67
CA VAL A 69 -0.27 -3.66 -10.40
C VAL A 69 -0.06 -4.96 -11.15
N GLN A 70 0.03 -6.08 -10.42
CA GLN A 70 0.43 -7.37 -10.95
C GLN A 70 -0.57 -8.45 -10.58
N ASN A 71 -0.61 -9.50 -11.41
CA ASN A 71 -1.35 -10.71 -11.12
C ASN A 71 -0.38 -11.71 -10.47
N TYR A 72 -0.58 -11.98 -9.18
CA TYR A 72 0.15 -12.98 -8.42
C TYR A 72 -0.78 -14.14 -8.09
N PHE A 73 -0.62 -15.27 -8.79
CA PHE A 73 -1.45 -16.48 -8.62
C PHE A 73 -2.97 -16.25 -8.71
N GLY A 74 -3.42 -15.36 -9.60
CA GLY A 74 -4.82 -15.00 -9.77
C GLY A 74 -5.29 -13.87 -8.84
N HIS A 75 -4.43 -13.42 -7.93
CA HIS A 75 -4.73 -12.37 -6.99
C HIS A 75 -4.01 -11.06 -7.32
N LEU A 76 -4.56 -9.98 -6.79
CA LEU A 76 -4.06 -8.63 -7.00
C LEU A 76 -2.87 -8.32 -6.08
N ASP A 77 -1.76 -7.96 -6.69
CA ASP A 77 -0.52 -7.51 -6.05
C ASP A 77 -0.26 -6.05 -6.45
N TYR A 78 -0.04 -5.19 -5.46
CA TYR A 78 0.42 -3.84 -5.66
C TYR A 78 1.85 -3.68 -5.16
N SER A 79 2.75 -3.19 -5.99
CA SER A 79 4.13 -2.95 -5.62
C SER A 79 4.56 -1.52 -5.97
N PHE A 80 5.23 -0.83 -5.05
CA PHE A 80 5.72 0.53 -5.28
C PHE A 80 6.93 0.87 -4.42
N SER A 81 7.68 1.87 -4.88
CA SER A 81 8.80 2.44 -4.11
C SER A 81 8.45 3.86 -3.66
N LEU A 82 8.81 4.16 -2.42
CA LEU A 82 8.78 5.49 -1.84
C LEU A 82 10.22 5.97 -1.68
N SER A 83 10.57 7.07 -2.36
CA SER A 83 11.79 7.81 -2.04
C SER A 83 11.46 8.91 -1.03
N HIS A 84 12.46 9.32 -0.26
CA HIS A 84 12.29 10.27 0.84
C HIS A 84 11.23 9.85 1.86
N ALA A 85 11.17 8.54 2.12
CA ALA A 85 10.22 7.98 3.05
C ALA A 85 10.52 8.43 4.49
N TRP A 86 9.48 8.46 5.32
CA TRP A 86 9.58 8.76 6.76
C TRP A 86 10.50 7.78 7.51
N ARG A 87 11.21 8.26 8.55
CA ARG A 87 12.03 7.48 9.49
C ARG A 87 11.33 7.32 10.85
#